data_AF-A0A319BIR0-F1
#
_entry.id   AF-A0A319BIR0-F1
#
_cell.length_a   1.000
_cell.length_b   1.000
_cell.length_c   1.000
_cell.angle_alpha   90.00
_cell.angle_beta   90.00
_cell.angle_gamma   90.00
#
_symmetry.space_group_name_H-M   'P 1'
#
loop_
_entity.id
_entity.type
_entity.pdbx_description
1 polymer ?
#
loop_
_entity_poly.entity_id
_entity_poly.type
_entity_poly.pdbx_seq_one_letter_code
_entity_poly.pdbx_strand_id
1 'polypeptide(L)' 'MGKVHGSLARAGKVKAATPKVEKQEKPKSPKGRARKRLVYTRRFVNVTLTGGKRKMNANPTQ' A
#
# COMPACT_ATOMS: atom_id res chain seq x y z
N MET A 1 -23.60 -33.69 -10.62
CA MET A 1 -23.87 -32.52 -9.76
C MET A 1 -22.90 -32.53 -8.60
N GLY A 2 -22.12 -31.46 -8.42
CA GLY A 2 -21.15 -31.34 -7.32
C GLY A 2 -21.84 -31.04 -5.98
N LYS A 3 -21.07 -31.09 -4.88
CA LYS A 3 -21.55 -30.76 -3.54
C LYS A 3 -21.95 -29.28 -3.48
N VAL A 4 -23.26 -29.04 -3.39
CA VAL A 4 -23.85 -27.68 -3.36
C VAL A 4 -23.72 -27.03 -1.97
N HIS A 5 -23.65 -27.85 -0.91
CA HIS A 5 -23.67 -27.39 0.48
C HIS A 5 -22.38 -27.76 1.21
N GLY A 6 -21.66 -26.73 1.65
CA GLY A 6 -20.43 -26.85 2.46
C GLY A 6 -20.59 -26.22 3.84
N SER A 7 -19.53 -26.27 4.65
CA SER A 7 -19.55 -25.65 5.99
C SER A 7 -19.46 -24.12 5.88
N LEU A 8 -20.44 -23.43 6.48
CA LEU A 8 -20.47 -21.98 6.61
C LEU A 8 -19.72 -21.47 7.85
N ALA A 9 -19.25 -22.36 8.73
CA ALA A 9 -18.68 -22.01 10.04
C ALA A 9 -17.38 -21.21 9.97
N ARG A 10 -16.69 -21.21 8.82
CA ARG A 10 -15.41 -20.49 8.64
C ARG A 10 -15.59 -19.10 8.02
N ALA A 11 -16.83 -18.67 7.76
CA ALA A 11 -17.10 -17.35 7.21
C ALA A 11 -16.53 -16.26 8.13
N GLY A 12 -15.69 -15.38 7.58
CA GLY A 12 -15.12 -14.26 8.33
C GLY A 12 -13.97 -14.60 9.30
N LYS A 13 -13.54 -15.87 9.43
CA LYS A 13 -12.51 -16.31 10.39
C LYS A 13 -11.28 -15.39 10.43
N VAL A 14 -10.71 -15.08 9.26
CA VAL A 14 -9.46 -14.30 9.18
C VAL A 14 -9.66 -12.84 9.61
N LYS A 15 -10.75 -12.21 9.18
CA LYS A 15 -11.05 -10.80 9.52
C LYS A 15 -11.33 -10.62 11.01
N ALA A 16 -11.93 -11.63 11.65
CA ALA A 16 -12.18 -11.64 13.09
C ALA A 16 -10.93 -11.97 13.92
N ALA A 17 -10.00 -12.76 13.37
CA ALA A 17 -8.77 -13.15 14.06
C ALA A 17 -7.68 -12.08 14.04
N THR A 18 -7.64 -11.22 13.02
CA THR A 18 -6.62 -10.16 12.93
C THR A 18 -6.82 -9.09 14.00
N PRO A 19 -5.77 -8.69 14.76
CA PRO A 19 -5.90 -7.62 15.73
C PRO A 19 -6.28 -6.31 15.04
N LYS A 20 -7.16 -5.52 15.68
CA LYS A 20 -7.57 -4.23 15.15
C LYS A 20 -6.44 -3.22 15.34
N VAL A 21 -5.87 -2.75 14.23
CA VAL A 21 -4.89 -1.65 14.22
C VAL A 21 -5.56 -0.40 13.68
N GLU A 22 -5.57 0.67 14.47
CA GLU A 22 -6.10 1.96 14.06
C GLU A 22 -5.16 2.68 13.10
N LYS A 23 -5.70 3.60 12.30
CA LYS A 23 -4.89 4.37 11.37
C LYS A 23 -4.11 5.42 12.15
N GLN A 24 -2.80 5.41 11.99
CA GLN A 24 -1.95 6.50 12.48
C GLN A 24 -2.31 7.82 11.80
N GLU A 25 -2.28 8.91 12.55
CA GLU A 25 -2.38 10.26 12.00
C GLU A 25 -1.17 10.54 11.11
N LYS A 26 -1.44 11.04 9.90
CA LYS A 26 -0.41 11.38 8.91
C LYS A 26 -0.72 12.76 8.33
N PRO A 27 0.32 13.56 8.00
CA PRO A 27 0.13 14.83 7.32
C PRO A 27 -0.71 14.67 6.05
N LYS A 28 -1.65 15.59 5.84
CA LYS A 28 -2.53 15.56 4.69
C LYS A 28 -1.72 15.71 3.40
N SER A 29 -1.79 14.71 2.53
CA SER A 29 -1.19 14.81 1.20
C SER A 29 -1.89 15.91 0.39
N PRO A 30 -1.15 16.79 -0.31
CA PRO A 30 -1.76 17.81 -1.15
C PRO A 30 -2.60 17.18 -2.26
N LYS A 31 -3.62 17.89 -2.74
CA LYS A 31 -4.52 17.46 -3.83
C LYS A 31 -4.25 18.26 -5.11
N GLY A 32 -4.65 17.72 -6.26
CA GLY A 32 -4.56 18.39 -7.56
C GLY A 32 -3.14 18.70 -8.03
N ARG A 33 -2.92 19.92 -8.54
CA ARG A 33 -1.66 20.40 -9.13
C ARG A 33 -0.47 20.27 -8.17
N ALA A 34 -0.67 20.56 -6.89
CA ALA A 34 0.39 20.45 -5.89
C ALA A 34 0.90 19.01 -5.74
N ARG A 35 0.01 18.01 -5.82
CA ARG A 35 0.41 16.59 -5.82
C ARG A 35 1.21 16.22 -7.07
N LYS A 36 0.81 16.74 -8.24
CA LYS A 36 1.54 16.50 -9.50
C LYS A 36 2.94 17.11 -9.45
N ARG A 37 3.10 18.32 -8.91
CA ARG A 37 4.41 18.94 -8.66
C ARG A 37 5.29 18.05 -7.79
N LEU A 38 4.75 17.56 -6.66
CA LEU A 38 5.47 16.68 -5.74
C LEU A 38 5.91 15.37 -6.42
N VAL A 39 5.03 14.75 -7.20
CA VAL A 39 5.36 13.51 -7.93
C VAL A 39 6.44 13.75 -8.98
N TYR A 40 6.38 14.86 -9.71
CA TYR A 40 7.38 15.22 -10.71
C TYR A 40 8.75 15.44 -10.05
N THR A 41 8.81 16.29 -9.03
CA THR A 41 10.09 16.58 -8.34
C THR A 41 10.69 15.32 -7.73
N ARG A 42 9.88 14.45 -7.11
CA ARG A 42 10.35 13.18 -6.54
C ARG A 42 10.84 12.17 -7.60
N ARG A 43 10.25 12.15 -8.80
CA ARG A 43 10.56 11.13 -9.81
C ARG A 43 11.67 11.53 -10.78
N PHE A 44 11.81 12.81 -11.07
CA PHE A 44 12.66 13.29 -12.16
C PHE A 44 13.74 14.26 -11.70
N VAL A 45 13.47 15.11 -10.71
CA VAL A 45 14.44 16.11 -10.25
C VAL A 45 15.33 15.53 -9.13
N ASN A 46 14.71 15.02 -8.07
CA ASN A 46 15.39 14.50 -6.88
C ASN A 46 15.45 12.97 -6.90
N VAL A 47 16.11 12.39 -7.92
CA VAL A 47 16.19 10.93 -8.10
C VAL A 47 17.13 10.32 -7.08
N THR A 48 16.63 9.41 -6.23
CA THR A 48 17.41 8.80 -5.15
C THR A 48 18.11 7.49 -5.52
N LEU A 49 17.70 6.81 -6.59
CA LEU A 49 18.34 5.58 -7.09
C LEU A 49 18.93 5.83 -8.48
N THR A 50 20.23 6.11 -8.53
CA THR A 50 20.97 6.38 -9.76
C THR A 50 21.63 5.13 -10.37
N GLY A 51 21.74 4.03 -9.61
CA GLY A 51 22.23 2.73 -10.07
C GLY A 51 21.11 1.73 -10.33
N GLY A 52 21.13 1.07 -11.50
CA GLY A 52 20.16 0.04 -11.89
C GLY A 52 18.77 0.57 -12.29
N LYS A 53 17.79 -0.33 -12.39
CA LYS A 53 16.40 0.04 -12.76
C LYS A 53 15.73 0.78 -11.60
N ARG A 54 15.09 1.94 -11.88
CA ARG A 54 14.35 2.73 -10.88
C ARG A 54 13.30 1.90 -10.17
N LYS A 55 13.35 1.83 -8.83
CA LYS A 55 12.34 1.19 -7.97
C LYS A 55 11.58 2.25 -7.18
N MET A 56 10.27 2.10 -7.06
CA MET A 56 9.44 2.91 -6.16
C MET A 56 9.05 2.07 -4.94
N ASN A 57 9.08 2.69 -3.74
CA ASN A 57 8.74 2.04 -2.48
C ASN A 57 9.56 0.77 -2.20
N ALA A 58 10.89 0.85 -2.35
CA ALA A 58 11.77 -0.25 -2.00
C ALA A 58 11.77 -0.45 -0.47
N ASN A 59 11.71 -1.70 -0.03
CA ASN A 59 11.96 -2.05 1.37
C ASN A 59 13.40 -1.69 1.74
N PRO A 60 13.68 -1.35 3.01
CA PRO A 60 15.06 -1.18 3.47
C PRO A 60 15.86 -2.44 3.14
N THR A 61 16.97 -2.26 2.42
CA THR A 61 17.95 -3.32 2.19
C THR A 61 18.85 -3.37 3.42
N GLN A 62 18.80 -4.49 4.15
CA GLN A 62 19.87 -4.86 5.07
C GLN A 62 21.14 -5.14 4.26
#